data_AF-A0ABD5YR29-F1
#
_entry.id   AF-A0ABD5YR29-F1
#
_cell.length_a   1.000
_cell.length_b   1.000
_cell.length_c   1.000
_cell.angle_alpha   90.00
_cell.angle_beta   90.00
_cell.angle_gamma   90.00
#
_symmetry.space_group_name_H-M   'P 1'
#
loop_
_entity.id
_entity.type
_entity.pdbx_description
1 polymer ?
#
loop_
_entity_poly.entity_id
_entity_poly.type
_entity_poly.pdbx_seq_one_letter_code
_entity_poly.pdbx_strand_id
1 'polypeptide(L)'
;MSTNTDSDADARDRLLDLAAEFYDQFASGDVPSMQIPTRTKSNIEYDEEHGVWVYGDRHSTRSANNVSGAKKLLKAIYVIDFLAQQLDQDRSSTLRELYYLSESWDLDAAQFSDQDESNQLIEDLEIVSDVTREDFHMRPEESGATLMGPLHLREQTRRGERDIHCQEDVGAGGYQIPNNPDTIEFLDHSADFVLCVETGGMRDRLVENGFDEAFNTIVVHLKGQPARATRRITRRLRDELDLPVVVFTDGDPWSYRIFASVAYGSIKSAHLSEYLATPQAQFIGIQPTDIVEYDLPTDPLSKSDVNALQSELDDPRFQSDYWIEQIERQLDIEKKAEQQALASRGLDFVTDTYLPERLSDMGVL
;
A
#
# COMPACT_ATOMS: atom_id res chain seq x y z
N MET A 1 -25.92 -8.06 0.79
CA MET A 1 -26.60 -6.76 0.98
C MET A 1 -26.37 -6.11 2.36
N SER A 2 -25.48 -6.60 3.24
CA SER A 2 -25.41 -6.08 4.63
C SER A 2 -24.03 -5.61 5.12
N THR A 3 -22.95 -5.76 4.36
CA THR A 3 -21.60 -5.50 4.90
C THR A 3 -21.12 -4.06 4.73
N ASN A 4 -21.36 -3.42 3.57
CA ASN A 4 -20.92 -2.03 3.37
C ASN A 4 -21.77 -1.01 4.14
N THR A 5 -23.08 -1.22 4.24
CA THR A 5 -23.97 -0.26 4.93
C THR A 5 -23.72 -0.21 6.45
N ASP A 6 -23.28 -1.33 7.04
CA ASP A 6 -22.87 -1.35 8.45
C ASP A 6 -21.52 -0.63 8.65
N SER A 7 -20.54 -0.80 7.75
CA SER A 7 -19.26 -0.09 7.88
C SER A 7 -19.38 1.41 7.58
N ASP A 8 -20.24 1.81 6.66
CA ASP A 8 -20.53 3.22 6.35
C ASP A 8 -21.24 3.91 7.53
N ALA A 9 -22.17 3.20 8.18
CA ALA A 9 -22.85 3.69 9.38
C ALA A 9 -21.89 3.79 10.56
N ASP A 10 -21.03 2.80 10.77
CA ASP A 10 -19.99 2.82 11.80
C ASP A 10 -18.97 3.94 11.57
N ALA A 11 -18.52 4.13 10.32
CA ALA A 11 -17.60 5.20 9.93
C ALA A 11 -18.18 6.59 10.23
N ARG A 12 -19.46 6.78 9.89
CA ARG A 12 -20.20 8.01 10.15
C ARG A 12 -20.36 8.26 11.65
N ASP A 13 -20.76 7.25 12.41
CA ASP A 13 -21.01 7.41 13.84
C ASP A 13 -19.71 7.75 14.57
N ARG A 14 -18.56 7.14 14.21
CA ARG A 14 -17.25 7.53 14.76
C ARG A 14 -16.83 8.96 14.40
N LEU A 15 -17.14 9.42 13.19
CA LEU A 15 -16.90 10.82 12.79
C LEU A 15 -17.77 11.79 13.60
N LEU A 16 -19.03 11.44 13.86
CA LEU A 16 -19.95 12.24 14.66
C LEU A 16 -19.60 12.23 16.14
N ASP A 17 -19.13 11.10 16.68
CA ASP A 17 -18.62 11.00 18.05
C ASP A 17 -17.43 11.93 18.25
N LEU A 18 -16.51 11.97 17.28
CA LEU A 18 -15.38 12.90 17.30
C LEU A 18 -15.82 14.37 17.26
N ALA A 19 -16.84 14.70 16.46
CA ALA A 19 -17.44 16.03 16.47
C ALA A 19 -18.17 16.34 17.80
N ALA A 20 -18.80 15.35 18.43
CA ALA A 20 -19.44 15.49 19.73
C ALA A 20 -18.43 15.72 20.85
N GLU A 21 -17.28 15.03 20.83
CA GLU A 21 -16.18 15.28 21.77
C GLU A 21 -15.68 16.72 21.68
N PHE A 22 -15.53 17.26 20.46
CA PHE A 22 -15.17 18.67 20.30
C PHE A 22 -16.25 19.58 20.87
N TYR A 23 -17.52 19.28 20.63
CA TYR A 23 -18.64 20.05 21.17
C TYR A 23 -18.65 20.06 22.71
N ASP A 24 -18.41 18.91 23.33
CA ASP A 24 -18.35 18.78 24.79
C ASP A 24 -17.15 19.54 25.38
N GLN A 25 -16.01 19.55 24.70
CA GLN A 25 -14.85 20.39 25.06
C GLN A 25 -15.21 21.89 24.99
N PHE A 26 -15.95 22.31 23.96
CA PHE A 26 -16.45 23.70 23.88
C PHE A 26 -17.46 24.03 24.99
N ALA A 27 -18.36 23.10 25.30
CA ALA A 27 -19.41 23.30 26.31
C ALA A 27 -18.86 23.35 27.75
N SER A 28 -17.79 22.59 28.02
CA SER A 28 -17.06 22.61 29.30
C SER A 28 -16.18 23.85 29.48
N GLY A 29 -15.95 24.63 28.41
CA GLY A 29 -15.09 25.82 28.43
C GLY A 29 -13.59 25.50 28.35
N ASP A 30 -13.25 24.25 28.05
CA ASP A 30 -11.89 23.80 27.82
C ASP A 30 -11.42 24.16 26.41
N VAL A 31 -10.12 24.38 26.25
CA VAL A 31 -9.56 24.64 24.91
C VAL A 31 -9.57 23.34 24.12
N PRO A 32 -10.26 23.29 22.97
CA PRO A 32 -10.40 22.04 22.24
C PRO A 32 -9.02 21.54 21.80
N SER A 33 -8.83 20.25 21.99
CA SER A 33 -7.58 19.60 21.65
C SER A 33 -7.82 18.19 21.11
N MET A 34 -7.09 17.86 20.06
CA MET A 34 -7.09 16.53 19.45
C MET A 34 -5.72 15.91 19.69
N GLN A 35 -5.70 14.68 20.21
CA GLN A 35 -4.48 13.91 20.32
C GLN A 35 -4.30 13.09 19.05
N ILE A 36 -3.17 13.26 18.38
CA ILE A 36 -2.84 12.52 17.15
C ILE A 36 -1.48 11.86 17.37
N PRO A 37 -1.31 10.55 17.15
CA PRO A 37 0.00 9.91 17.24
C PRO A 37 1.01 10.53 16.26
N THR A 38 2.28 10.56 16.67
CA THR A 38 3.33 11.28 15.92
C THR A 38 3.85 10.46 14.75
N ARG A 39 3.78 11.01 13.53
CA ARG A 39 4.23 10.39 12.26
C ARG A 39 5.75 10.52 12.01
N THR A 40 6.59 10.12 12.96
CA THR A 40 8.05 10.17 12.78
C THR A 40 8.67 8.78 12.79
N LYS A 41 9.79 8.60 12.06
CA LYS A 41 10.62 7.38 12.09
C LYS A 41 11.01 6.94 13.51
N SER A 42 11.01 7.87 14.45
CA SER A 42 11.36 7.62 15.86
C SER A 42 10.18 7.19 16.73
N ASN A 43 8.96 7.09 16.18
CA ASN A 43 7.75 6.71 16.90
C ASN A 43 7.07 5.46 16.30
N ILE A 44 7.81 4.66 15.54
CA ILE A 44 7.32 3.35 15.09
C ILE A 44 7.91 2.29 16.02
N GLU A 45 7.07 1.38 16.47
CA GLU A 45 7.44 0.23 17.28
C GLU A 45 7.09 -1.04 16.48
N TYR A 46 7.93 -2.06 16.60
CA TYR A 46 7.68 -3.34 15.95
C TYR A 46 6.73 -4.15 16.82
N ASP A 47 5.58 -4.50 16.28
CA ASP A 47 4.66 -5.44 16.91
C ASP A 47 5.09 -6.87 16.55
N GLU A 48 5.65 -7.60 17.53
CA GLU A 48 6.10 -8.99 17.36
C GLU A 48 4.92 -9.97 17.16
N GLU A 49 3.70 -9.63 17.59
CA GLU A 49 2.52 -10.50 17.47
C GLU A 49 1.98 -10.48 16.04
N HIS A 50 1.91 -9.30 15.43
CA HIS A 50 1.40 -9.11 14.08
C HIS A 50 2.51 -9.06 13.01
N GLY A 51 3.78 -8.94 13.42
CA GLY A 51 4.94 -8.87 12.54
C GLY A 51 5.04 -7.55 11.75
N VAL A 52 4.32 -6.52 12.17
CA VAL A 52 4.17 -5.24 11.48
C VAL A 52 4.64 -4.07 12.33
N TRP A 53 4.98 -2.95 11.68
CA TRP A 53 5.38 -1.73 12.37
C TRP A 53 4.16 -0.86 12.66
N VAL A 54 3.89 -0.64 13.95
CA VAL A 54 2.78 0.18 14.47
C VAL A 54 3.31 1.49 15.07
N TYR A 55 2.43 2.47 15.30
CA TYR A 55 2.84 3.69 16.02
C TYR A 55 2.96 3.40 17.51
N GLY A 56 4.08 3.82 18.11
CA GLY A 56 4.28 3.80 19.55
C GLY A 56 3.55 4.93 20.28
N ASP A 57 3.77 5.02 21.58
CA ASP A 57 2.98 5.86 22.52
C ASP A 57 3.10 7.38 22.32
N ARG A 58 3.95 7.91 21.43
CA ARG A 58 4.13 9.38 21.35
C ARG A 58 2.99 10.06 20.61
N HIS A 59 2.16 10.75 21.37
CA HIS A 59 1.06 11.55 20.86
C HIS A 59 1.43 13.03 20.74
N SER A 60 1.05 13.65 19.62
CA SER A 60 1.11 15.08 19.39
C SER A 60 -0.27 15.68 19.65
N THR A 61 -0.36 16.53 20.67
CA THR A 61 -1.61 17.27 20.95
C THR A 61 -1.71 18.48 20.04
N ARG A 62 -2.74 18.51 19.19
CA ARG A 62 -3.16 19.70 18.44
C ARG A 62 -4.19 20.46 19.28
N SER A 63 -3.78 21.57 19.88
CA SER A 63 -4.66 22.44 20.67
C SER A 63 -5.02 23.71 19.90
N ALA A 64 -6.26 24.19 20.06
CA ALA A 64 -6.71 25.50 19.58
C ALA A 64 -6.07 26.70 20.32
N ASN A 65 -5.15 26.48 21.26
CA ASN A 65 -4.43 27.56 21.95
C ASN A 65 -3.65 28.48 21.00
N ASN A 66 -3.26 27.96 19.82
CA ASN A 66 -2.55 28.72 18.80
C ASN A 66 -3.44 28.96 17.58
N VAL A 67 -3.29 30.12 16.93
CA VAL A 67 -4.04 30.50 15.71
C VAL A 67 -3.94 29.43 14.62
N SER A 68 -2.76 28.81 14.45
CA SER A 68 -2.58 27.72 13.49
C SER A 68 -3.33 26.44 13.90
N GLY A 69 -3.37 26.10 15.19
CA GLY A 69 -4.12 24.95 15.70
C GLY A 69 -5.63 25.15 15.59
N ALA A 70 -6.13 26.34 15.90
CA ALA A 70 -7.54 26.70 15.75
C ALA A 70 -8.01 26.61 14.28
N LYS A 71 -7.19 27.09 13.33
CA LYS A 71 -7.48 26.92 11.89
C LYS A 71 -7.53 25.45 11.47
N LYS A 72 -6.61 24.61 11.96
CA LYS A 72 -6.61 23.18 11.65
C LYS A 72 -7.84 22.46 12.20
N LEU A 73 -8.25 22.78 13.42
CA LEU A 73 -9.47 22.22 14.02
C LEU A 73 -10.73 22.68 13.28
N LEU A 74 -10.79 23.95 12.88
CA LEU A 74 -11.88 24.45 12.03
C LEU A 74 -11.97 23.63 10.72
N LYS A 75 -10.84 23.44 10.03
CA LYS A 75 -10.77 22.63 8.81
C LYS A 75 -11.19 21.19 9.05
N ALA A 76 -10.77 20.58 10.17
CA ALA A 76 -11.16 19.22 10.56
C ALA A 76 -12.69 19.10 10.66
N ILE A 77 -13.36 20.02 11.35
CA ILE A 77 -14.81 20.01 11.52
C ILE A 77 -15.53 20.16 10.17
N TYR A 78 -15.07 21.05 9.29
CA TYR A 78 -15.64 21.20 7.96
C TYR A 78 -15.47 19.93 7.10
N VAL A 79 -14.32 19.26 7.19
CA VAL A 79 -14.11 17.98 6.50
C VAL A 79 -15.01 16.89 7.08
N ILE A 80 -15.16 16.80 8.40
CA ILE A 80 -16.05 15.82 9.05
C ILE A 80 -17.49 16.01 8.58
N ASP A 81 -18.00 17.24 8.57
CA ASP A 81 -19.35 17.55 8.08
C ASP A 81 -19.51 17.19 6.59
N PHE A 82 -18.51 17.51 5.77
CA PHE A 82 -18.49 17.14 4.36
C PHE A 82 -18.52 15.62 4.16
N LEU A 83 -17.68 14.87 4.88
CA LEU A 83 -17.62 13.41 4.80
C LEU A 83 -18.94 12.78 5.27
N ALA A 84 -19.52 13.25 6.38
CA ALA A 84 -20.80 12.76 6.88
C ALA A 84 -21.93 12.98 5.86
N GLN A 85 -22.02 14.16 5.25
CA GLN A 85 -23.00 14.43 4.19
C GLN A 85 -22.77 13.60 2.92
N GLN A 86 -21.51 13.32 2.60
CA GLN A 86 -21.15 12.50 1.44
C GLN A 86 -21.55 11.03 1.64
N LEU A 87 -21.33 10.50 2.84
CA LEU A 87 -21.77 9.16 3.25
C LEU A 87 -23.31 9.06 3.20
N ASP A 88 -24.04 10.04 3.74
CA ASP A 88 -25.51 10.09 3.69
C ASP A 88 -26.07 10.10 2.24
N GLN A 89 -25.27 10.56 1.26
CA GLN A 89 -25.66 10.65 -0.14
C GLN A 89 -25.15 9.49 -1.01
N ASP A 90 -24.47 8.49 -0.42
CA ASP A 90 -23.77 7.42 -1.15
C ASP A 90 -22.83 7.92 -2.25
N ARG A 91 -22.22 9.09 -2.02
CA ARG A 91 -21.29 9.72 -2.97
C ARG A 91 -19.85 9.38 -2.61
N SER A 92 -18.98 9.52 -3.61
CA SER A 92 -17.54 9.29 -3.47
C SER A 92 -16.80 10.46 -4.08
N SER A 93 -15.78 10.95 -3.40
CA SER A 93 -14.92 12.04 -3.88
C SER A 93 -13.46 11.66 -3.83
N THR A 94 -12.66 12.29 -4.68
CA THR A 94 -11.20 12.16 -4.70
C THR A 94 -10.54 13.16 -3.76
N LEU A 95 -9.30 12.89 -3.36
CA LEU A 95 -8.50 13.82 -2.55
C LEU A 95 -8.31 15.21 -3.23
N ARG A 96 -8.27 15.25 -4.56
CA ARG A 96 -8.24 16.53 -5.31
C ARG A 96 -9.59 17.22 -5.34
N GLU A 97 -10.68 16.48 -5.49
CA GLU A 97 -12.02 17.08 -5.42
C GLU A 97 -12.27 17.71 -4.05
N LEU A 98 -11.83 17.07 -2.96
CA LEU A 98 -11.92 17.67 -1.62
C LEU A 98 -11.18 19.01 -1.54
N TYR A 99 -10.00 19.10 -2.16
CA TYR A 99 -9.25 20.36 -2.25
C TYR A 99 -10.05 21.46 -2.95
N TYR A 100 -10.60 21.18 -4.14
CA TYR A 100 -11.42 22.16 -4.88
C TYR A 100 -12.75 22.50 -4.18
N LEU A 101 -13.37 21.52 -3.52
CA LEU A 101 -14.59 21.74 -2.75
C LEU A 101 -14.33 22.65 -1.56
N SER A 102 -13.13 22.60 -0.96
CA SER A 102 -12.77 23.51 0.11
C SER A 102 -12.77 24.98 -0.34
N GLU A 103 -12.41 25.28 -1.59
CA GLU A 103 -12.46 26.65 -2.16
C GLU A 103 -13.89 27.20 -2.23
N SER A 104 -14.89 26.31 -2.29
CA SER A 104 -16.30 26.69 -2.32
C SER A 104 -16.92 26.92 -0.93
N TRP A 105 -16.18 26.70 0.16
CA TRP A 105 -16.69 26.94 1.51
C TRP A 105 -16.81 28.43 1.80
N ASP A 106 -17.87 28.81 2.52
CA ASP A 106 -18.20 30.20 2.87
C ASP A 106 -17.10 30.91 3.71
N LEU A 107 -16.17 30.15 4.29
CA LEU A 107 -15.11 30.64 5.16
C LEU A 107 -13.74 30.47 4.49
N ASP A 108 -13.14 31.57 4.04
CA ASP A 108 -11.78 31.61 3.48
C ASP A 108 -10.73 31.01 4.43
N ALA A 109 -10.98 31.10 5.75
CA ALA A 109 -10.08 30.55 6.77
C ALA A 109 -10.09 29.00 6.82
N ALA A 110 -11.12 28.36 6.27
CA ALA A 110 -11.27 26.91 6.19
C ALA A 110 -10.78 26.33 4.85
N GLN A 111 -10.48 27.17 3.85
CA GLN A 111 -9.92 26.73 2.57
C GLN A 111 -8.53 26.10 2.74
N PHE A 112 -8.24 25.04 1.97
CA PHE A 112 -6.90 24.45 1.93
C PHE A 112 -5.95 25.33 1.14
N SER A 113 -4.72 25.51 1.63
CA SER A 113 -3.70 26.20 0.83
C SER A 113 -3.17 25.30 -0.28
N ASP A 114 -2.98 24.02 0.03
CA ASP A 114 -2.34 23.03 -0.83
C ASP A 114 -2.97 21.64 -0.65
N GLN A 115 -2.84 20.77 -1.67
CA GLN A 115 -3.33 19.39 -1.61
C GLN A 115 -2.67 18.57 -0.47
N ASP A 116 -1.43 18.87 -0.11
CA ASP A 116 -0.76 18.21 1.01
C ASP A 116 -1.46 18.46 2.35
N GLU A 117 -2.14 19.60 2.50
CA GLU A 117 -2.89 19.93 3.71
C GLU A 117 -4.17 19.10 3.83
N SER A 118 -4.90 18.91 2.72
CA SER A 118 -6.10 18.05 2.71
C SER A 118 -5.74 16.58 2.93
N ASN A 119 -4.65 16.10 2.32
CA ASN A 119 -4.13 14.75 2.53
C ASN A 119 -3.78 14.51 4.01
N GLN A 120 -3.03 15.43 4.63
CA GLN A 120 -2.65 15.30 6.04
C GLN A 120 -3.87 15.27 6.97
N LEU A 121 -4.90 16.06 6.68
CA LEU A 121 -6.11 16.13 7.50
C LEU A 121 -6.96 14.85 7.37
N ILE A 122 -7.09 14.29 6.16
CA ILE A 122 -7.76 13.00 5.98
C ILE A 122 -7.01 11.87 6.69
N GLU A 123 -5.68 11.86 6.59
CA GLU A 123 -4.86 10.91 7.37
C GLU A 123 -5.00 11.14 8.88
N ASP A 124 -5.18 12.39 9.35
CA ASP A 124 -5.40 12.69 10.77
C ASP A 124 -6.74 12.09 11.20
N LEU A 125 -7.80 12.29 10.41
CA LEU A 125 -9.12 11.74 10.70
C LEU A 125 -9.13 10.22 10.68
N GLU A 126 -8.46 9.59 9.70
CA GLU A 126 -8.32 8.14 9.59
C GLU A 126 -7.73 7.52 10.87
N ILE A 127 -6.75 8.19 11.48
CA ILE A 127 -6.11 7.71 12.71
C ILE A 127 -7.01 7.91 13.94
N VAL A 128 -7.65 9.08 14.07
CA VAL A 128 -8.42 9.38 15.30
C VAL A 128 -9.76 8.63 15.31
N SER A 129 -10.35 8.40 14.15
CA SER A 129 -11.58 7.60 14.01
C SER A 129 -11.32 6.09 13.91
N ASP A 130 -10.08 5.67 13.69
CA ASP A 130 -9.70 4.27 13.46
C ASP A 130 -10.50 3.62 12.31
N VAL A 131 -10.76 4.44 11.28
CA VAL A 131 -11.54 4.09 10.08
C VAL A 131 -10.72 4.46 8.86
N THR A 132 -10.69 3.57 7.86
CA THR A 132 -9.89 3.83 6.66
C THR A 132 -10.52 4.91 5.80
N ARG A 133 -9.70 5.70 5.10
CA ARG A 133 -10.25 6.70 4.15
C ARG A 133 -11.09 6.07 3.04
N GLU A 134 -10.84 4.80 2.71
CA GLU A 134 -11.61 4.05 1.74
C GLU A 134 -13.06 3.85 2.22
N ASP A 135 -13.27 3.65 3.52
CA ASP A 135 -14.60 3.63 4.18
C ASP A 135 -15.27 5.01 4.18
N PHE A 136 -14.51 6.10 4.20
CA PHE A 136 -15.05 7.47 4.00
C PHE A 136 -15.45 7.75 2.54
N HIS A 137 -15.48 6.74 1.67
CA HIS A 137 -15.67 6.89 0.23
C HIS A 137 -14.67 7.86 -0.42
N MET A 138 -13.50 8.04 0.20
CA MET A 138 -12.43 8.88 -0.34
C MET A 138 -11.54 8.06 -1.26
N ARG A 139 -11.48 8.47 -2.53
CA ARG A 139 -10.75 7.75 -3.56
C ARG A 139 -9.35 8.34 -3.77
N PRO A 140 -8.29 7.52 -3.79
CA PRO A 140 -7.01 7.96 -4.29
C PRO A 140 -7.12 8.21 -5.81
N GLU A 141 -6.27 9.10 -6.30
CA GLU A 141 -6.13 9.34 -7.75
C GLU A 141 -5.30 8.28 -8.44
N GLU A 142 -4.39 7.66 -7.69
CA GLU A 142 -3.59 6.55 -8.17
C GLU A 142 -4.50 5.37 -8.45
N SER A 143 -4.47 4.91 -9.71
CA SER A 143 -5.17 3.71 -10.10
C SER A 143 -4.51 2.51 -9.42
N GLY A 144 -5.33 1.63 -8.85
CA GLY A 144 -4.88 0.31 -8.43
C GLY A 144 -4.14 -0.41 -9.56
N ALA A 145 -3.20 -1.26 -9.17
CA ALA A 145 -2.38 -1.95 -10.16
C ALA A 145 -3.14 -3.08 -10.86
N THR A 146 -2.46 -3.87 -11.68
CA THR A 146 -3.09 -4.93 -12.48
C THR A 146 -2.81 -6.30 -11.88
N LEU A 147 -3.82 -7.15 -11.82
CA LEU A 147 -3.77 -8.53 -11.36
C LEU A 147 -4.12 -9.47 -12.51
N MET A 148 -3.38 -10.56 -12.65
CA MET A 148 -3.65 -11.60 -13.65
C MET A 148 -3.34 -12.97 -13.07
N GLY A 149 -4.13 -13.98 -13.43
CA GLY A 149 -3.90 -15.37 -13.01
C GLY A 149 -5.19 -16.14 -12.76
N PRO A 150 -5.09 -17.39 -12.30
CA PRO A 150 -6.22 -18.31 -12.13
C PRO A 150 -7.02 -17.98 -10.86
N LEU A 151 -7.67 -16.81 -10.87
CA LEU A 151 -8.49 -16.28 -9.79
C LEU A 151 -9.88 -15.95 -10.32
N HIS A 152 -10.90 -16.49 -9.67
CA HIS A 152 -12.29 -16.15 -9.93
C HIS A 152 -12.79 -15.20 -8.86
N LEU A 153 -13.09 -13.97 -9.27
CA LEU A 153 -13.57 -12.93 -8.37
C LEU A 153 -14.97 -12.45 -8.75
N ARG A 154 -15.71 -12.03 -7.72
CA ARG A 154 -16.97 -11.30 -7.85
C ARG A 154 -16.75 -9.87 -7.41
N GLU A 155 -16.95 -8.94 -8.34
CA GLU A 155 -16.87 -7.51 -8.07
C GLU A 155 -18.29 -6.93 -7.95
N GLN A 156 -18.57 -6.28 -6.81
CA GLN A 156 -19.78 -5.47 -6.65
C GLN A 156 -19.57 -4.08 -7.26
N THR A 157 -20.03 -3.87 -8.49
CA THR A 157 -20.00 -2.55 -9.12
C THR A 157 -21.31 -1.79 -8.89
N ARG A 158 -21.28 -0.45 -9.01
CA ARG A 158 -22.51 0.39 -9.03
C ARG A 158 -23.53 -0.01 -10.11
N ARG A 159 -23.14 -0.85 -11.08
CA ARG A 159 -24.01 -1.32 -12.18
C ARG A 159 -24.49 -2.77 -11.98
N GLY A 160 -24.12 -3.41 -10.87
CA GLY A 160 -24.47 -4.79 -10.54
C GLY A 160 -23.25 -5.64 -10.16
N GLU A 161 -23.54 -6.85 -9.68
CA GLU A 161 -22.55 -7.90 -9.42
C GLU A 161 -22.01 -8.44 -10.74
N ARG A 162 -20.68 -8.55 -10.85
CA ARG A 162 -20.01 -9.17 -11.99
C ARG A 162 -19.05 -10.23 -11.50
N ASP A 163 -19.22 -11.43 -12.04
CA ASP A 163 -18.29 -12.53 -11.90
C ASP A 163 -17.27 -12.40 -13.04
N ILE A 164 -15.98 -12.35 -12.69
CA ILE A 164 -14.88 -12.13 -13.62
C ILE A 164 -13.80 -13.16 -13.32
N HIS A 165 -13.41 -13.93 -14.35
CA HIS A 165 -12.21 -14.73 -14.27
C HIS A 165 -10.98 -13.92 -14.69
N CYS A 166 -9.98 -13.80 -13.82
CA CYS A 166 -8.76 -13.00 -14.04
C CYS A 166 -7.76 -13.59 -15.05
N GLN A 167 -8.19 -14.57 -15.84
CA GLN A 167 -7.38 -15.26 -16.86
C GLN A 167 -8.16 -15.37 -18.17
N GLU A 168 -9.43 -15.79 -18.12
CA GLU A 168 -10.24 -15.99 -19.32
C GLU A 168 -11.02 -14.74 -19.77
N ASP A 169 -11.50 -13.92 -18.82
CA ASP A 169 -12.38 -12.78 -19.11
C ASP A 169 -11.64 -11.44 -19.25
N VAL A 170 -10.37 -11.41 -18.88
CA VAL A 170 -9.52 -10.21 -18.96
C VAL A 170 -8.57 -10.33 -20.15
N GLY A 171 -8.44 -9.25 -20.94
CA GLY A 171 -7.45 -9.20 -22.01
C GLY A 171 -6.02 -9.13 -21.47
N ALA A 172 -5.04 -9.00 -22.37
CA ALA A 172 -3.60 -8.90 -22.02
C ALA A 172 -3.23 -7.74 -21.06
N GLY A 173 -4.17 -6.84 -20.75
CA GLY A 173 -3.99 -5.79 -19.74
C GLY A 173 -4.20 -6.25 -18.28
N GLY A 174 -4.76 -7.45 -18.05
CA GLY A 174 -5.12 -7.96 -16.74
C GLY A 174 -6.34 -7.29 -16.11
N TYR A 175 -6.74 -7.78 -14.94
CA TYR A 175 -7.78 -7.17 -14.10
C TYR A 175 -7.22 -5.92 -13.40
N GLN A 176 -7.86 -4.78 -13.56
CA GLN A 176 -7.44 -3.56 -12.84
C GLN A 176 -8.07 -3.56 -11.45
N ILE A 177 -7.23 -3.51 -10.42
CA ILE A 177 -7.69 -3.51 -9.03
C ILE A 177 -8.49 -2.21 -8.77
N PRO A 178 -9.73 -2.30 -8.30
CA PRO A 178 -10.54 -1.14 -7.94
C PRO A 178 -9.94 -0.42 -6.74
N ASN A 179 -10.26 0.87 -6.60
CA ASN A 179 -9.73 1.68 -5.50
C ASN A 179 -10.16 1.18 -4.11
N ASN A 180 -11.35 0.57 -4.02
CA ASN A 180 -11.77 -0.15 -2.82
C ASN A 180 -11.70 -1.66 -3.09
N PRO A 181 -10.62 -2.34 -2.68
CA PRO A 181 -10.48 -3.77 -2.88
C PRO A 181 -11.39 -4.61 -1.98
N ASP A 182 -12.00 -4.04 -0.93
CA ASP A 182 -12.86 -4.80 -0.01
C ASP A 182 -14.24 -5.13 -0.61
N THR A 183 -14.61 -4.50 -1.73
CA THR A 183 -15.83 -4.85 -2.50
C THR A 183 -15.67 -6.11 -3.36
N ILE A 184 -14.48 -6.73 -3.36
CA ILE A 184 -14.17 -7.95 -4.10
C ILE A 184 -14.40 -9.16 -3.20
N GLU A 185 -15.15 -10.13 -3.71
CA GLU A 185 -15.33 -11.45 -3.08
C GLU A 185 -14.57 -12.49 -3.89
N PHE A 186 -13.69 -13.27 -3.24
CA PHE A 186 -13.01 -14.39 -3.88
C PHE A 186 -13.92 -15.62 -3.88
N LEU A 187 -14.24 -16.12 -5.08
CA LEU A 187 -15.11 -17.28 -5.22
C LEU A 187 -14.32 -18.57 -5.28
N ASP A 188 -13.29 -18.59 -6.13
CA ASP A 188 -12.47 -19.77 -6.37
C ASP A 188 -11.07 -19.36 -6.83
N HIS A 189 -10.09 -20.20 -6.53
CA HIS A 189 -8.70 -20.02 -6.96
C HIS A 189 -8.04 -21.39 -7.13
N SER A 190 -7.23 -21.54 -8.17
CA SER A 190 -6.37 -22.72 -8.35
C SER A 190 -4.89 -22.35 -8.28
N ALA A 191 -4.58 -21.17 -7.75
CA ALA A 191 -3.23 -20.65 -7.68
C ALA A 191 -2.42 -21.29 -6.55
N ASP A 192 -1.12 -21.51 -6.78
CA ASP A 192 -0.20 -22.05 -5.78
C ASP A 192 0.55 -20.92 -5.02
N PHE A 193 0.81 -19.78 -5.68
CA PHE A 193 1.48 -18.62 -5.08
C PHE A 193 1.17 -17.31 -5.81
N VAL A 194 1.45 -16.18 -5.15
CA VAL A 194 1.30 -14.82 -5.70
C VAL A 194 2.68 -14.23 -6.03
N LEU A 195 2.87 -13.78 -7.27
CA LEU A 195 4.08 -13.13 -7.74
C LEU A 195 3.84 -11.63 -7.98
N CYS A 196 4.37 -10.81 -7.09
CA CYS A 196 4.36 -9.35 -7.20
C CYS A 196 5.54 -8.87 -8.05
N VAL A 197 5.29 -8.19 -9.17
CA VAL A 197 6.30 -7.72 -10.12
C VAL A 197 6.29 -6.20 -10.22
N GLU A 198 7.44 -5.56 -10.11
CA GLU A 198 7.56 -4.11 -10.20
C GLU A 198 7.27 -3.56 -11.60
N THR A 199 7.98 -4.07 -12.60
CA THR A 199 8.00 -3.47 -13.94
C THR A 199 6.93 -4.07 -14.85
N GLY A 200 6.19 -3.20 -15.55
CA GLY A 200 5.16 -3.63 -16.49
C GLY A 200 5.70 -4.48 -17.64
N GLY A 201 6.93 -4.19 -18.09
CA GLY A 201 7.59 -4.99 -19.13
C GLY A 201 7.89 -6.42 -18.69
N MET A 202 8.22 -6.64 -17.41
CA MET A 202 8.40 -7.99 -16.88
C MET A 202 7.05 -8.71 -16.74
N ARG A 203 6.02 -8.03 -16.22
CA ARG A 203 4.66 -8.57 -16.19
C ARG A 203 4.20 -9.02 -17.59
N ASP A 204 4.31 -8.15 -18.58
CA ASP A 204 3.86 -8.44 -19.94
C ASP A 204 4.58 -9.66 -20.53
N ARG A 205 5.88 -9.82 -20.24
CA ARG A 205 6.63 -11.02 -20.64
C ARG A 205 6.17 -12.29 -19.94
N LEU A 206 5.93 -12.24 -18.63
CA LEU A 206 5.43 -13.40 -17.88
C LEU A 206 4.09 -13.89 -18.43
N VAL A 207 3.22 -12.94 -18.80
CA VAL A 207 1.92 -13.21 -19.42
C VAL A 207 2.07 -13.73 -20.85
N GLU A 208 2.97 -13.16 -21.65
CA GLU A 208 3.25 -13.65 -23.02
C GLU A 208 3.79 -15.09 -23.02
N ASN A 209 4.59 -15.44 -22.02
CA ASN A 209 5.17 -16.78 -21.85
C ASN A 209 4.21 -17.78 -21.18
N GLY A 210 3.03 -17.34 -20.71
CA GLY A 210 2.04 -18.21 -20.04
C GLY A 210 2.52 -18.77 -18.70
N PHE A 211 3.38 -18.03 -17.98
CA PHE A 211 3.92 -18.45 -16.69
C PHE A 211 2.81 -18.62 -15.63
N ASP A 212 1.75 -17.81 -15.72
CA ASP A 212 0.55 -17.90 -14.89
C ASP A 212 -0.19 -19.23 -15.05
N GLU A 213 -0.27 -19.77 -16.28
CA GLU A 213 -0.91 -21.07 -16.54
C GLU A 213 -0.01 -22.25 -16.17
N ALA A 214 1.30 -22.12 -16.39
CA ALA A 214 2.26 -23.21 -16.20
C ALA A 214 2.51 -23.53 -14.71
N PHE A 215 2.55 -22.49 -13.87
CA PHE A 215 2.86 -22.61 -12.44
C PHE A 215 1.68 -22.21 -11.54
N ASN A 216 0.48 -22.05 -12.11
CA ASN A 216 -0.71 -21.57 -11.42
C ASN A 216 -0.41 -20.35 -10.52
N THR A 217 0.17 -19.29 -11.07
CA THR A 217 0.56 -18.14 -10.26
C THR A 217 -0.34 -16.93 -10.50
N ILE A 218 -0.60 -16.16 -9.44
CA ILE A 218 -1.26 -14.86 -9.56
C ILE A 218 -0.18 -13.79 -9.70
N VAL A 219 -0.06 -13.21 -10.88
CA VAL A 219 0.85 -12.11 -11.18
C VAL A 219 0.20 -10.78 -10.80
N VAL A 220 0.79 -10.09 -9.82
CA VAL A 220 0.37 -8.75 -9.38
C VAL A 220 1.41 -7.74 -9.82
N HIS A 221 1.04 -6.80 -10.68
CA HIS A 221 1.92 -5.68 -11.04
C HIS A 221 1.92 -4.66 -9.90
N LEU A 222 3.06 -4.10 -9.51
CA LEU A 222 3.15 -3.06 -8.48
C LEU A 222 3.22 -1.64 -9.05
N LYS A 223 3.77 -1.46 -10.27
CA LYS A 223 4.03 -0.16 -10.91
C LYS A 223 4.91 0.76 -10.06
N GLY A 224 6.04 0.26 -9.57
CA GLY A 224 6.91 1.00 -8.64
C GLY A 224 6.35 0.97 -7.22
N GLN A 225 6.16 2.15 -6.60
CA GLN A 225 5.62 2.23 -5.24
C GLN A 225 4.14 1.78 -5.21
N PRO A 226 3.81 0.67 -4.53
CA PRO A 226 2.48 0.09 -4.64
C PRO A 226 1.45 0.95 -3.92
N ALA A 227 0.33 1.21 -4.59
CA ALA A 227 -0.83 1.89 -4.04
C ALA A 227 -1.45 1.07 -2.88
N ARG A 228 -2.22 1.75 -2.00
CA ARG A 228 -2.89 1.07 -0.87
C ARG A 228 -3.78 -0.08 -1.33
N ALA A 229 -4.54 0.11 -2.41
CA ALA A 229 -5.41 -0.94 -2.96
C ALA A 229 -4.63 -2.20 -3.38
N THR A 230 -3.46 -2.02 -4.01
CA THR A 230 -2.58 -3.13 -4.40
C THR A 230 -2.05 -3.87 -3.18
N ARG A 231 -1.60 -3.15 -2.14
CA ARG A 231 -1.10 -3.78 -0.91
C ARG A 231 -2.20 -4.54 -0.18
N ARG A 232 -3.40 -3.94 -0.10
CA ARG A 232 -4.57 -4.54 0.53
C ARG A 232 -4.97 -5.83 -0.19
N ILE A 233 -5.02 -5.84 -1.52
CA ILE A 233 -5.37 -7.07 -2.24
C ILE A 233 -4.30 -8.15 -2.06
N THR A 234 -3.02 -7.79 -2.07
CA THR A 234 -1.94 -8.74 -1.79
C THR A 234 -2.06 -9.36 -0.39
N ARG A 235 -2.40 -8.54 0.62
CA ARG A 235 -2.66 -9.02 1.99
C ARG A 235 -3.88 -9.93 2.05
N ARG A 236 -4.99 -9.57 1.38
CA ARG A 236 -6.20 -10.40 1.32
C ARG A 236 -5.95 -11.73 0.61
N LEU A 237 -5.20 -11.75 -0.49
CA LEU A 237 -4.78 -12.98 -1.16
C LEU A 237 -3.98 -13.87 -0.22
N ARG A 238 -3.15 -13.29 0.65
CA ARG A 238 -2.45 -14.08 1.66
C ARG A 238 -3.38 -14.57 2.77
N ASP A 239 -4.17 -13.70 3.38
CA ASP A 239 -4.89 -14.04 4.60
C ASP A 239 -6.16 -14.88 4.34
N GLU A 240 -6.85 -14.62 3.23
CA GLU A 240 -8.09 -15.31 2.87
C GLU A 240 -7.83 -16.60 2.08
N LEU A 241 -6.78 -16.63 1.26
CA LEU A 241 -6.45 -17.78 0.39
C LEU A 241 -5.21 -18.57 0.85
N ASP A 242 -4.52 -18.14 1.91
CA ASP A 242 -3.27 -18.71 2.43
C ASP A 242 -2.15 -18.87 1.39
N LEU A 243 -2.16 -18.00 0.36
CA LEU A 243 -1.19 -18.08 -0.74
C LEU A 243 0.14 -17.42 -0.36
N PRO A 244 1.29 -18.09 -0.53
CA PRO A 244 2.58 -17.46 -0.33
C PRO A 244 2.76 -16.29 -1.30
N VAL A 245 3.21 -15.14 -0.77
CA VAL A 245 3.42 -13.92 -1.54
C VAL A 245 4.91 -13.75 -1.77
N VAL A 246 5.29 -13.63 -3.03
CA VAL A 246 6.66 -13.46 -3.47
C VAL A 246 6.79 -12.15 -4.22
N VAL A 247 7.82 -11.37 -3.92
CA VAL A 247 8.07 -10.06 -4.53
C VAL A 247 9.33 -10.13 -5.38
N PHE A 248 9.16 -9.80 -6.66
CA PHE A 248 10.18 -9.69 -7.68
C PHE A 248 10.32 -8.22 -8.08
N THR A 249 11.47 -7.61 -7.75
CA THR A 249 11.82 -6.21 -8.07
C THR A 249 13.23 -6.12 -8.66
N ASP A 250 13.70 -4.91 -8.99
CA ASP A 250 15.08 -4.71 -9.45
C ASP A 250 16.08 -4.87 -8.30
N GLY A 251 17.37 -5.03 -8.64
CA GLY A 251 18.48 -5.11 -7.71
C GLY A 251 19.00 -3.72 -7.34
N ASP A 252 18.13 -2.86 -6.79
CA ASP A 252 18.45 -1.50 -6.39
C ASP A 252 17.84 -1.11 -5.02
N PRO A 253 18.33 -0.04 -4.38
CA PRO A 253 17.84 0.34 -3.04
C PRO A 253 16.36 0.77 -3.07
N TRP A 254 15.91 1.37 -4.17
CA TRP A 254 14.52 1.80 -4.33
C TRP A 254 13.55 0.62 -4.36
N SER A 255 13.96 -0.48 -4.98
CA SER A 255 13.26 -1.76 -5.01
C SER A 255 13.15 -2.40 -3.65
N TYR A 256 14.20 -2.33 -2.82
CA TYR A 256 14.11 -2.79 -1.42
C TYR A 256 13.08 -1.99 -0.65
N ARG A 257 12.94 -0.68 -0.91
CA ARG A 257 11.88 0.13 -0.32
C ARG A 257 10.48 -0.21 -0.82
N ILE A 258 10.36 -0.70 -2.06
CA ILE A 258 9.10 -1.25 -2.60
C ILE A 258 8.76 -2.55 -1.87
N PHE A 259 9.72 -3.46 -1.71
CA PHE A 259 9.54 -4.68 -0.92
C PHE A 259 9.13 -4.35 0.52
N ALA A 260 9.87 -3.50 1.22
CA ALA A 260 9.56 -3.12 2.60
C ALA A 260 8.19 -2.43 2.71
N SER A 261 7.76 -1.73 1.67
CA SER A 261 6.43 -1.14 1.61
C SER A 261 5.31 -2.19 1.55
N VAL A 262 5.54 -3.34 0.91
CA VAL A 262 4.61 -4.47 0.84
C VAL A 262 4.70 -5.32 2.11
N ALA A 263 5.91 -5.67 2.54
CA ALA A 263 6.14 -6.57 3.66
C ALA A 263 5.84 -5.93 5.02
N TYR A 264 6.34 -4.72 5.26
CA TYR A 264 6.30 -4.06 6.57
C TYR A 264 5.37 -2.84 6.61
N GLY A 265 4.82 -2.43 5.47
CA GLY A 265 4.00 -1.23 5.36
C GLY A 265 4.82 0.06 5.18
N SER A 266 4.11 1.18 5.08
CA SER A 266 4.72 2.52 4.98
C SER A 266 4.80 3.16 6.36
N ILE A 267 5.93 3.81 6.67
CA ILE A 267 6.11 4.61 7.90
C ILE A 267 5.00 5.67 8.06
N LYS A 268 4.47 6.20 6.95
CA LYS A 268 3.40 7.20 6.94
C LYS A 268 2.01 6.61 7.21
N SER A 269 1.86 5.29 7.14
CA SER A 269 0.59 4.60 7.34
C SER A 269 0.78 3.44 8.30
N ALA A 270 1.60 3.63 9.34
CA ALA A 270 1.94 2.58 10.29
C ALA A 270 0.71 2.08 11.06
N HIS A 271 -0.30 2.94 11.25
CA HIS A 271 -1.61 2.58 11.79
C HIS A 271 -2.38 1.59 10.92
N LEU A 272 -2.14 1.59 9.61
CA LEU A 272 -2.75 0.64 8.67
C LEU A 272 -1.79 -0.50 8.31
N SER A 273 -0.61 -0.58 8.93
CA SER A 273 0.33 -1.66 8.61
C SER A 273 -0.30 -3.02 8.90
N GLU A 274 -1.09 -3.16 9.96
CA GLU A 274 -1.81 -4.39 10.25
C GLU A 274 -2.77 -4.80 9.12
N TYR A 275 -3.42 -3.81 8.51
CA TYR A 275 -4.41 -4.00 7.45
C TYR A 275 -3.83 -4.15 6.04
N LEU A 276 -2.66 -3.55 5.79
CA LEU A 276 -2.07 -3.40 4.45
C LEU A 276 -0.76 -4.16 4.26
N ALA A 277 0.00 -4.47 5.32
CA ALA A 277 1.31 -5.09 5.20
C ALA A 277 1.19 -6.61 5.21
N THR A 278 2.03 -7.26 4.39
CA THR A 278 2.10 -8.74 4.31
C THR A 278 3.47 -9.20 4.83
N PRO A 279 3.67 -9.36 6.15
CA PRO A 279 4.99 -9.59 6.73
C PRO A 279 5.63 -10.91 6.31
N GLN A 280 4.83 -11.86 5.85
CA GLN A 280 5.27 -13.15 5.33
C GLN A 280 5.66 -13.11 3.84
N ALA A 281 5.62 -11.93 3.21
CA ALA A 281 6.07 -11.76 1.84
C ALA A 281 7.57 -12.05 1.75
N GLN A 282 7.96 -12.87 0.77
CA GLN A 282 9.35 -13.23 0.55
C GLN A 282 9.93 -12.47 -0.63
N PHE A 283 11.20 -12.11 -0.52
CA PHE A 283 11.93 -11.45 -1.60
C PHE A 283 12.63 -12.49 -2.47
N ILE A 284 12.27 -12.59 -3.76
CA ILE A 284 12.91 -13.55 -4.66
C ILE A 284 14.16 -12.97 -5.31
N GLY A 285 14.13 -11.69 -5.67
CA GLY A 285 15.23 -11.02 -6.34
C GLY A 285 14.78 -9.89 -7.25
N ILE A 286 15.69 -9.28 -8.01
CA ILE A 286 17.10 -9.68 -8.18
C ILE A 286 17.93 -9.46 -6.91
N GLN A 287 18.55 -10.53 -6.40
CA GLN A 287 19.45 -10.42 -5.24
C GLN A 287 20.87 -10.01 -5.68
N PRO A 288 21.63 -9.30 -4.84
CA PRO A 288 23.05 -9.00 -5.07
C PRO A 288 23.90 -10.22 -5.44
N THR A 289 23.60 -11.37 -4.83
CA THR A 289 24.24 -12.66 -5.16
C THR A 289 23.97 -13.10 -6.58
N ASP A 290 22.75 -12.90 -7.06
CA ASP A 290 22.29 -13.35 -8.37
C ASP A 290 22.99 -12.57 -9.48
N ILE A 291 23.32 -11.30 -9.21
CA ILE A 291 24.12 -10.47 -10.13
C ILE A 291 25.47 -11.11 -10.42
N VAL A 292 26.10 -11.71 -9.40
CA VAL A 292 27.42 -12.36 -9.51
C VAL A 292 27.30 -13.76 -10.11
N GLU A 293 26.33 -14.57 -9.64
CA GLU A 293 26.14 -15.96 -10.10
C GLU A 293 25.67 -16.03 -11.56
N TYR A 294 24.73 -15.16 -11.93
CA TYR A 294 24.19 -15.09 -13.28
C TYR A 294 24.86 -14.01 -14.13
N ASP A 295 26.06 -13.53 -13.76
CA ASP A 295 26.89 -12.55 -14.50
C ASP A 295 26.05 -11.64 -15.42
N LEU A 296 25.17 -10.87 -14.77
CA LEU A 296 24.16 -10.05 -15.42
C LEU A 296 24.77 -8.73 -15.91
N PRO A 297 24.21 -8.10 -16.95
CA PRO A 297 24.54 -6.72 -17.29
C PRO A 297 24.28 -5.82 -16.09
N THR A 298 25.34 -5.17 -15.60
CA THR A 298 25.28 -4.31 -14.41
C THR A 298 25.65 -2.87 -14.70
N ASP A 299 25.03 -1.95 -13.98
CA ASP A 299 25.44 -0.56 -13.89
C ASP A 299 26.14 -0.28 -12.54
N PRO A 300 27.09 0.67 -12.49
CA PRO A 300 27.70 1.08 -11.22
C PRO A 300 26.69 1.82 -10.33
N LEU A 301 26.81 1.67 -9.01
CA LEU A 301 26.02 2.44 -8.04
C LEU A 301 26.37 3.92 -8.09
N SER A 302 25.36 4.78 -7.98
CA SER A 302 25.58 6.22 -7.79
C SER A 302 25.83 6.55 -6.33
N LYS A 303 26.38 7.75 -6.05
CA LYS A 303 26.54 8.24 -4.67
C LYS A 303 25.22 8.33 -3.91
N SER A 304 24.12 8.58 -4.63
CA SER A 304 22.78 8.63 -4.03
C SER A 304 22.33 7.24 -3.59
N ASP A 305 22.65 6.22 -4.38
CA ASP A 305 22.29 4.83 -4.10
C ASP A 305 23.06 4.29 -2.88
N VAL A 306 24.36 4.60 -2.79
CA VAL A 306 25.19 4.24 -1.63
C VAL A 306 24.66 4.87 -0.34
N ASN A 307 24.27 6.16 -0.39
CA ASN A 307 23.67 6.82 0.76
C ASN A 307 22.31 6.22 1.15
N ALA A 308 21.53 5.77 0.16
CA ALA A 308 20.25 5.10 0.40
C ALA A 308 20.45 3.74 1.08
N LEU A 309 21.38 2.92 0.60
CA LEU A 309 21.74 1.63 1.21
C LEU A 309 22.24 1.80 2.65
N GLN A 310 23.08 2.80 2.91
CA GLN A 310 23.52 3.12 4.27
C GLN A 310 22.34 3.54 5.15
N SER A 311 21.40 4.32 4.61
CA SER A 311 20.19 4.71 5.33
C SER A 311 19.24 3.54 5.59
N GLU A 312 19.28 2.49 4.75
CA GLU A 312 18.50 1.27 4.90
C GLU A 312 19.08 0.35 5.97
N LEU A 313 20.41 0.29 6.12
CA LEU A 313 21.06 -0.41 7.25
C LEU A 313 20.68 0.19 8.61
N ASP A 314 20.49 1.51 8.66
CA ASP A 314 20.01 2.22 9.86
C ASP A 314 18.49 2.07 10.09
N ASP A 315 17.73 1.61 9.08
CA ASP A 315 16.29 1.46 9.17
C ASP A 315 15.95 0.14 9.87
N PRO A 316 15.17 0.17 10.97
CA PRO A 316 14.93 -1.03 11.75
C PRO A 316 14.09 -2.09 11.00
N ARG A 317 13.44 -1.72 9.88
CA ARG A 317 12.74 -2.67 8.99
C ARG A 317 13.67 -3.63 8.26
N PHE A 318 14.94 -3.29 8.07
CA PHE A 318 15.93 -4.11 7.36
C PHE A 318 16.99 -4.72 8.29
N GLN A 319 16.78 -4.69 9.60
CA GLN A 319 17.74 -5.19 10.58
C GLN A 319 17.80 -6.73 10.73
N SER A 320 17.14 -7.49 9.85
CA SER A 320 17.32 -8.94 9.84
C SER A 320 18.70 -9.31 9.28
N ASP A 321 19.30 -10.39 9.78
CA ASP A 321 20.60 -10.90 9.31
C ASP A 321 20.66 -11.06 7.78
N TYR A 322 19.57 -11.53 7.17
CA TYR A 322 19.47 -11.69 5.71
C TYR A 322 19.61 -10.35 4.96
N TRP A 323 18.80 -9.35 5.32
CA TRP A 323 18.82 -8.04 4.68
C TRP A 323 20.14 -7.29 4.89
N ILE A 324 20.74 -7.39 6.09
CA ILE A 324 22.06 -6.80 6.36
C ILE A 324 23.11 -7.43 5.44
N GLU A 325 23.16 -8.76 5.35
CA GLU A 325 24.11 -9.45 4.48
C GLU A 325 23.94 -9.05 3.00
N GLN A 326 22.70 -8.98 2.50
CA GLN A 326 22.45 -8.60 1.11
C GLN A 326 22.85 -7.14 0.84
N ILE A 327 22.51 -6.21 1.73
CA ILE A 327 22.86 -4.78 1.58
C ILE A 327 24.37 -4.57 1.65
N GLU A 328 25.06 -5.23 2.59
CA GLU A 328 26.53 -5.19 2.69
C GLU A 328 27.19 -5.76 1.44
N ARG A 329 26.71 -6.90 0.92
CA ARG A 329 27.22 -7.45 -0.35
C ARG A 329 26.99 -6.51 -1.52
N GLN A 330 25.84 -5.84 -1.59
CA GLN A 330 25.57 -4.86 -2.64
C GLN A 330 26.55 -3.67 -2.57
N LEU A 331 26.88 -3.21 -1.36
CA LEU A 331 27.89 -2.18 -1.14
C LEU A 331 29.30 -2.64 -1.54
N ASP A 332 29.65 -3.91 -1.31
CA ASP A 332 30.93 -4.48 -1.72
C ASP A 332 31.06 -4.67 -3.24
N ILE A 333 29.96 -5.05 -3.90
CA ILE A 333 29.92 -5.28 -5.35
C ILE A 333 29.89 -3.95 -6.12
N GLU A 334 29.36 -2.88 -5.51
CA GLU A 334 29.20 -1.54 -6.08
C GLU A 334 28.41 -1.49 -7.42
N LYS A 335 27.54 -2.48 -7.65
CA LYS A 335 26.75 -2.61 -8.88
C LYS A 335 25.27 -2.74 -8.60
N LYS A 336 24.45 -2.39 -9.58
CA LYS A 336 23.00 -2.64 -9.63
C LYS A 336 22.63 -3.38 -10.91
N ALA A 337 21.49 -4.07 -10.88
CA ALA A 337 20.95 -4.79 -12.01
C ALA A 337 19.44 -4.58 -12.13
N GLU A 338 18.96 -4.41 -13.36
CA GLU A 338 17.53 -4.34 -13.67
C GLU A 338 16.96 -5.74 -13.91
N GLN A 339 15.68 -5.96 -13.60
CA GLN A 339 14.94 -7.18 -13.92
C GLN A 339 15.07 -7.58 -15.39
N GLN A 340 15.06 -6.57 -16.27
CA GLN A 340 15.16 -6.80 -17.71
C GLN A 340 16.55 -7.27 -18.15
N ALA A 341 17.57 -7.13 -17.31
CA ALA A 341 18.91 -7.62 -17.59
C ALA A 341 18.93 -9.15 -17.73
N LEU A 342 18.02 -9.86 -17.06
CA LEU A 342 17.87 -11.32 -17.23
C LEU A 342 17.50 -11.71 -18.66
N ALA A 343 16.79 -10.84 -19.39
CA ALA A 343 16.43 -11.09 -20.78
C ALA A 343 17.62 -11.02 -21.74
N SER A 344 18.77 -10.50 -21.32
CA SER A 344 20.00 -10.55 -22.13
C SER A 344 20.49 -11.97 -22.35
N ARG A 345 20.09 -12.92 -21.48
CA ARG A 345 20.44 -14.34 -21.57
C ARG A 345 19.42 -15.18 -22.34
N GLY A 346 18.31 -14.58 -22.74
CA GLY A 346 17.19 -15.23 -23.41
C GLY A 346 15.87 -14.68 -22.88
N LEU A 347 14.89 -14.49 -23.77
CA LEU A 347 13.57 -13.99 -23.39
C LEU A 347 12.85 -14.97 -22.45
N ASP A 348 13.10 -16.28 -22.61
CA ASP A 348 12.47 -17.35 -21.82
C ASP A 348 13.30 -17.75 -20.58
N PHE A 349 14.52 -17.23 -20.43
CA PHE A 349 15.41 -17.59 -19.33
C PHE A 349 14.82 -17.26 -17.95
N VAL A 350 14.06 -16.16 -17.88
CA VAL A 350 13.40 -15.73 -16.64
C VAL A 350 12.35 -16.74 -16.20
N THR A 351 11.51 -17.20 -17.13
CA THR A 351 10.38 -18.09 -16.85
C THR A 351 10.79 -19.55 -16.71
N ASP A 352 11.81 -20.00 -17.46
CA ASP A 352 12.14 -21.42 -17.55
C ASP A 352 13.23 -21.84 -16.56
N THR A 353 14.08 -20.90 -16.13
CA THR A 353 15.26 -21.21 -15.30
C THR A 353 15.28 -20.41 -14.02
N TYR A 354 15.28 -19.08 -14.11
CA TYR A 354 15.51 -18.23 -12.93
C TYR A 354 14.38 -18.33 -11.90
N LEU A 355 13.12 -18.11 -12.32
CA LEU A 355 11.98 -18.16 -11.38
C LEU A 355 11.77 -19.56 -10.80
N PRO A 356 11.76 -20.67 -11.57
CA PRO A 356 11.55 -22.00 -11.02
C PRO A 356 12.65 -22.45 -10.06
N GLU A 357 13.93 -22.18 -10.37
CA GLU A 357 15.05 -22.50 -9.45
C GLU A 357 14.89 -21.78 -8.12
N ARG A 358 14.62 -20.46 -8.17
CA ARG A 358 14.51 -19.64 -6.96
C ARG A 358 13.27 -19.95 -6.14
N LEU A 359 12.13 -20.15 -6.79
CA LEU A 359 10.89 -20.55 -6.11
C LEU A 359 11.05 -21.92 -5.42
N SER A 360 11.79 -22.86 -6.02
CA SER A 360 12.10 -24.16 -5.42
C SER A 360 13.06 -24.02 -4.22
N ASP A 361 14.11 -23.20 -4.35
CA ASP A 361 15.07 -22.94 -3.25
C ASP A 361 14.39 -22.27 -2.05
N MET A 362 13.39 -21.43 -2.30
CA MET A 362 12.58 -20.77 -1.28
C MET A 362 11.48 -21.68 -0.69
N GLY A 363 11.26 -22.86 -1.27
CA GLY A 363 10.22 -23.81 -0.84
C GLY A 363 8.79 -23.34 -1.13
N VAL A 364 8.62 -22.48 -2.13
CA VAL A 364 7.32 -21.99 -2.60
C VAL A 364 6.71 -22.94 -3.64
N LEU A 365 7.55 -23.69 -4.37
CA LEU A 365 7.17 -24.72 -5.34
C LEU A 365 7.38 -26.16 -4.82
#